data_AF-A0A9D1JQ79-F1
#
_entry.id   AF-A0A9D1JQ79-F1
#
_cell.length_a   1.000
_cell.length_b   1.000
_cell.length_c   1.000
_cell.angle_alpha   90.00
_cell.angle_beta   90.00
_cell.angle_gamma   90.00
#
_symmetry.space_group_name_H-M   'P 1'
#
loop_
_entity.id
_entity.type
_entity.pdbx_description
1 polymer ?
#
loop_
_entity_poly.entity_id
_entity_poly.type
_entity_poly.pdbx_seq_one_letter_code
_entity_poly.pdbx_strand_id
1 'polypeptide(L)'
;MAGELEKDDYLRVRQELSRKAECLDQQITEVTAKLHESEATADDGVREAVATMKKYSGEQKLTKEIADVFIDRILIYDPKHIEIQWKLPDEVIKFIEG
;
A
#
# COMPACT_ATOMS: atom_id res chain seq x y z
N MET A 1 22.33 28.69 -28.69
CA MET A 1 21.10 29.36 -29.16
C MET A 1 20.04 29.15 -28.10
N ALA A 2 19.91 30.08 -27.15
CA ALA A 2 18.79 30.07 -26.22
C ALA A 2 17.57 30.52 -27.05
N GLY A 3 16.66 29.60 -27.35
CA GLY A 3 15.43 29.93 -28.05
C GLY A 3 14.64 30.91 -27.20
N GLU A 4 14.43 32.12 -27.71
CA GLU A 4 13.52 33.08 -27.12
C GLU A 4 12.12 32.47 -27.18
N LEU A 5 11.66 31.92 -26.06
CA LEU A 5 10.27 31.56 -25.91
C LEU A 5 9.49 32.87 -25.90
N GLU A 6 8.63 33.07 -26.88
CA GLU A 6 7.80 34.26 -26.94
C GLU A 6 6.97 34.33 -25.65
N LYS A 7 6.87 35.52 -25.04
CA LYS A 7 6.30 35.70 -23.69
C LYS A 7 4.94 35.01 -23.52
N ASP A 8 4.16 34.96 -24.59
CA ASP A 8 2.83 34.36 -24.61
C ASP A 8 2.87 32.82 -24.56
N ASP A 9 3.86 32.19 -25.22
CA ASP A 9 4.09 30.75 -25.12
C ASP A 9 4.51 30.35 -23.71
N TYR A 10 5.33 31.19 -23.04
CA TYR A 10 5.74 30.95 -21.67
C TYR A 10 4.54 31.00 -20.72
N LEU A 11 3.69 32.01 -20.89
CA LEU A 11 2.49 32.18 -20.07
C LEU A 11 1.48 31.04 -20.28
N ARG A 12 1.32 30.57 -21.52
CA ARG A 12 0.45 29.43 -21.84
C ARG A 12 0.95 28.14 -21.18
N VAL A 13 2.23 27.80 -21.36
CA VAL A 13 2.83 26.61 -20.75
C VAL A 13 2.74 26.69 -19.23
N ARG A 14 2.99 27.87 -18.64
CA ARG A 14 2.86 28.07 -17.19
C ARG A 14 1.44 27.82 -16.69
N GLN A 15 0.43 28.34 -17.39
CA GLN A 15 -0.98 28.10 -17.00
C GLN A 15 -1.37 26.63 -17.12
N GLU A 16 -0.94 25.93 -18.18
CA GLU A 16 -1.19 24.50 -18.32
C GLU A 16 -0.54 23.68 -17.21
N LEU A 17 0.71 24.01 -16.84
CA LEU A 17 1.41 23.36 -15.74
C LEU A 17 0.76 23.66 -14.39
N SER A 18 0.34 24.90 -14.13
CA SER A 18 -0.40 25.25 -12.92
C SER A 18 -1.71 24.47 -12.79
N ARG A 19 -2.47 24.36 -13.90
CA ARG A 19 -3.72 23.59 -13.90
C ARG A 19 -3.48 22.09 -13.68
N LYS A 20 -2.39 21.54 -14.24
CA LYS A 20 -2.01 20.15 -13.99
C LYS A 20 -1.60 19.93 -12.54
N ALA A 21 -0.85 20.87 -11.95
CA ALA A 21 -0.47 20.80 -10.54
C ALA A 21 -1.71 20.81 -9.63
N GLU A 22 -2.65 21.73 -9.87
CA GLU A 22 -3.91 21.79 -9.10
C GLU A 22 -4.74 20.50 -9.25
N CYS A 23 -4.80 19.94 -10.46
CA CYS A 23 -5.51 18.68 -10.70
C CYS A 23 -4.85 17.50 -9.97
N LEU A 24 -3.51 17.44 -9.97
CA LEU A 24 -2.77 16.42 -9.24
C LEU A 24 -2.93 16.57 -7.73
N ASP A 25 -2.90 17.80 -7.21
CA ASP A 25 -3.14 18.07 -5.78
C ASP A 25 -4.56 17.65 -5.35
N GLN A 26 -5.56 17.89 -6.21
CA GLN A 26 -6.92 17.40 -5.97
C GLN A 26 -6.99 15.87 -5.96
N GLN A 27 -6.31 15.19 -6.88
CA GLN A 27 -6.28 13.73 -6.89
C GLN A 27 -5.56 13.17 -5.66
N ILE A 28 -4.44 13.78 -5.26
CA ILE A 28 -3.70 13.39 -4.05
C ILE A 28 -4.59 13.55 -2.81
N THR A 29 -5.26 14.69 -2.66
CA THR A 29 -6.13 14.94 -1.50
C THR A 29 -7.33 13.99 -1.47
N GLU A 30 -7.95 13.69 -2.61
CA GLU A 30 -9.05 12.73 -2.69
C GLU A 30 -8.60 11.31 -2.30
N VAL A 31 -7.47 10.84 -2.84
CA VAL A 31 -6.92 9.52 -2.51
C VAL A 31 -6.49 9.46 -1.05
N THR A 32 -5.88 10.51 -0.52
CA THR A 32 -5.47 10.59 0.88
C THR A 32 -6.68 10.57 1.83
N ALA A 33 -7.77 11.25 1.47
CA ALA A 33 -9.00 11.23 2.26
C ALA A 33 -9.64 9.82 2.27
N LYS A 34 -9.71 9.15 1.12
CA LYS A 34 -10.20 7.77 1.02
C LYS A 34 -9.34 6.79 1.81
N LEU A 35 -8.01 6.98 1.79
CA LEU A 35 -7.09 6.18 2.60
C LEU A 35 -7.35 6.40 4.10
N HIS A 36 -7.48 7.65 4.54
CA HIS A 36 -7.72 7.98 5.95
C HIS A 36 -9.08 7.45 6.43
N GLU A 37 -10.12 7.51 5.59
CA GLU A 37 -11.43 6.94 5.88
C GLU A 37 -11.34 5.40 6.04
N SER A 38 -10.66 4.73 5.10
CA SER A 38 -10.41 3.29 5.18
C SER A 38 -9.56 2.90 6.39
N GLU A 39 -8.57 3.71 6.76
CA GLU A 39 -7.72 3.47 7.94
C GLU A 39 -8.46 3.74 9.25
N ALA A 40 -9.41 4.67 9.28
CA ALA A 40 -10.24 4.96 10.46
C ALA A 40 -11.30 3.88 10.69
N THR A 41 -11.72 3.16 9.65
CA THR A 41 -12.61 2.00 9.73
C THR A 41 -11.88 0.68 9.98
N ALA A 42 -10.56 0.64 9.80
CA ALA A 42 -9.76 -0.55 10.05
C ALA A 42 -9.58 -0.76 11.56
N ASP A 43 -9.84 -1.98 12.02
CA ASP A 43 -9.60 -2.38 13.41
C ASP A 43 -8.11 -2.22 13.77
N ASP A 44 -7.81 -1.95 15.04
CA ASP A 44 -6.43 -1.75 15.51
C ASP A 44 -5.54 -2.96 15.20
N GLY A 45 -6.13 -4.17 15.18
CA GLY A 45 -5.44 -5.40 14.76
C GLY A 45 -5.04 -5.42 13.28
N VAL A 46 -5.85 -4.83 12.39
CA VAL A 46 -5.53 -4.72 10.95
C VAL A 46 -4.39 -3.74 10.73
N ARG A 47 -4.39 -2.61 11.45
CA ARG A 47 -3.31 -1.63 11.39
C ARG A 47 -1.98 -2.21 11.83
N GLU A 48 -1.96 -2.96 12.93
CA GLU A 48 -0.76 -3.62 13.43
C GLU A 48 -0.25 -4.70 12.47
N ALA A 49 -1.16 -5.50 11.91
CA ALA A 49 -0.84 -6.49 10.89
C ALA A 49 -0.19 -5.87 9.64
N VAL A 50 -0.78 -4.80 9.10
CA VAL A 50 -0.26 -4.08 7.93
C VAL A 50 1.10 -3.44 8.22
N ALA A 51 1.28 -2.83 9.40
CA ALA A 51 2.56 -2.26 9.79
C ALA A 51 3.66 -3.33 9.87
N THR A 52 3.33 -4.50 10.43
CA THR A 52 4.24 -5.63 10.52
C THR A 52 4.58 -6.18 9.13
N MET A 53 3.60 -6.31 8.21
CA MET A 53 3.87 -6.70 6.81
C MET A 53 4.78 -5.70 6.10
N LYS A 54 4.57 -4.39 6.28
CA LYS A 54 5.43 -3.35 5.68
C LYS A 54 6.88 -3.49 6.12
N LYS A 55 7.13 -3.79 7.39
CA LYS A 55 8.49 -4.00 7.95
C LYS A 55 9.26 -5.10 7.23
N TYR A 56 8.56 -6.12 6.72
CA TYR A 56 9.17 -7.26 6.03
C TYR A 56 8.91 -7.28 4.51
N SER A 57 8.33 -6.23 3.92
CA SER A 57 7.92 -6.22 2.49
C SER A 57 9.08 -6.29 1.48
N GLY A 58 10.33 -6.15 1.93
CA GLY A 58 11.54 -6.32 1.11
C GLY A 58 12.21 -7.69 1.25
N GLU A 59 11.76 -8.52 2.18
CA GLU A 59 12.37 -9.83 2.45
C GLU A 59 11.80 -10.88 1.49
N GLN A 60 12.69 -11.50 0.70
CA GLN A 60 12.31 -12.51 -0.30
C GLN A 60 12.32 -13.93 0.27
N LYS A 61 12.78 -14.11 1.51
CA LYS A 61 12.87 -15.42 2.17
C LYS A 61 12.07 -15.39 3.45
N LEU A 62 11.25 -16.43 3.64
CA LEU A 62 10.59 -16.67 4.91
C LEU A 62 11.64 -17.15 5.92
N THR A 63 12.21 -16.22 6.69
CA THR A 63 13.06 -16.56 7.82
C THR A 63 12.21 -17.08 8.98
N LYS A 64 12.82 -17.81 9.91
CA LYS A 64 12.11 -18.29 11.10
C LYS A 64 11.47 -17.15 11.89
N GLU A 65 12.16 -16.02 11.99
CA GLU A 65 11.67 -14.81 12.66
C GLU A 65 10.38 -14.27 12.00
N ILE A 66 10.34 -14.24 10.67
CA ILE A 66 9.15 -13.83 9.91
C ILE A 66 8.02 -14.84 10.11
N ALA A 67 8.33 -16.14 10.06
CA ALA A 67 7.35 -17.20 10.29
C ALA A 67 6.73 -17.11 11.70
N ASP A 68 7.53 -16.90 12.74
CA ASP A 68 7.05 -16.82 14.14
C ASP A 68 6.11 -15.61 14.35
N VAL A 69 6.31 -14.54 13.59
CA VAL A 69 5.49 -13.33 13.63
C VAL A 69 4.13 -13.52 12.93
N PHE A 70 4.11 -14.15 11.75
CA PHE A 70 2.91 -14.24 10.93
C PHE A 70 2.09 -15.53 11.11
N ILE A 71 2.73 -16.64 11.48
CA ILE A 71 2.10 -17.96 11.56
C ILE A 71 1.71 -18.27 13.00
N ASP A 72 0.45 -18.67 13.21
CA ASP A 72 -0.04 -19.19 14.49
C ASP A 72 0.35 -20.66 14.64
N ARG A 73 -0.05 -21.48 13.67
CA ARG A 73 0.26 -22.91 13.66
C ARG A 73 0.27 -23.47 12.24
N ILE A 74 1.00 -24.57 12.08
CA ILE A 74 1.05 -25.35 10.84
C ILE A 74 0.48 -26.72 11.16
N LEU A 75 -0.59 -27.11 10.49
CA LEU A 75 -1.23 -28.41 10.61
C LEU A 75 -0.81 -29.26 9.41
N ILE A 76 -0.18 -30.41 9.67
CA ILE A 76 0.26 -31.34 8.63
C ILE A 76 -0.61 -32.59 8.73
N TYR A 77 -1.47 -32.78 7.74
CA TYR A 77 -2.37 -33.95 7.68
C TYR A 77 -1.69 -35.11 6.95
N ASP A 78 -1.07 -34.83 5.81
CA ASP A 78 -0.26 -35.77 5.05
C ASP A 78 0.79 -35.00 4.20
N PRO A 79 1.72 -35.67 3.50
CA PRO A 79 2.76 -35.00 2.72
C PRO A 79 2.27 -34.05 1.62
N LYS A 80 0.98 -34.12 1.25
CA LYS A 80 0.34 -33.26 0.25
C LYS A 80 -0.64 -32.25 0.84
N HIS A 81 -1.05 -32.42 2.10
CA HIS A 81 -2.04 -31.56 2.75
C HIS A 81 -1.44 -30.89 4.00
N ILE A 82 -1.10 -29.61 3.82
CA ILE A 82 -0.61 -28.72 4.86
C ILE A 82 -1.56 -27.54 4.95
N GLU A 83 -2.00 -27.21 6.16
CA GLU A 83 -2.78 -26.01 6.46
C GLU A 83 -1.94 -25.06 7.31
N ILE A 84 -1.86 -23.79 6.90
CA ILE A 84 -1.14 -22.74 7.63
C ILE A 84 -2.20 -21.81 8.21
N GLN A 85 -2.27 -21.74 9.54
CA GLN A 85 -3.10 -20.76 10.23
C GLN A 85 -2.27 -19.53 10.55
N TRP A 86 -2.78 -18.38 10.16
CA TRP A 86 -2.12 -17.08 10.30
C TRP A 86 -2.55 -16.37 11.58
N LYS A 87 -1.67 -15.56 12.16
CA LYS A 87 -1.99 -14.62 13.26
C LYS A 87 -2.61 -13.30 12.76
N LEU A 88 -2.88 -13.22 11.46
CA LEU A 88 -3.41 -12.03 10.81
C LEU A 88 -4.95 -12.00 10.95
N PRO A 89 -5.56 -10.80 11.05
CA PRO A 89 -7.01 -10.68 11.04
C PRO A 89 -7.60 -11.23 9.73
N ASP A 90 -8.81 -11.81 9.82
CA ASP A 90 -9.52 -12.39 8.66
C ASP A 90 -9.69 -11.40 7.50
N GLU A 91 -9.83 -10.11 7.80
CA GLU A 91 -9.93 -9.03 6.80
C GLU A 91 -8.65 -8.92 5.96
N VAL A 92 -7.49 -9.09 6.59
CA VAL A 92 -6.18 -9.10 5.92
C VAL A 92 -6.01 -10.40 5.14
N ILE A 93 -6.43 -11.54 5.69
CA ILE A 93 -6.36 -12.84 5.00
C ILE A 93 -7.21 -12.82 3.73
N LYS A 94 -8.46 -12.35 3.81
CA LYS A 94 -9.34 -12.20 2.64
C LYS A 94 -8.74 -11.30 1.56
N PHE A 95 -8.03 -10.25 1.96
CA PHE A 95 -7.36 -9.36 1.01
C PHE A 95 -6.20 -10.05 0.27
N ILE A 96 -5.50 -10.96 0.93
CA ILE A 96 -4.37 -11.72 0.34
C ILE A 96 -4.88 -12.87 -0.54
N GLU A 97 -5.95 -13.54 -0.12
CA GLU A 97 -6.49 -14.71 -0.81
C GLU A 97 -7.26 -14.38 -2.09
N GLY A 98 -7.75 -13.15 -2.24
CA GLY A 98 -8.25 -12.58 -3.51
C GLY A 98 -9.53 -13.22 -4.04
#